data_AF-A0A946W9J4-F1
#
_entry.id   AF-A0A946W9J4-F1
#
_cell.length_a   1.000
_cell.length_b   1.000
_cell.length_c   1.000
_cell.angle_alpha   90.00
_cell.angle_beta   90.00
_cell.angle_gamma   90.00
#
_symmetry.space_group_name_H-M   'P 1'
#
loop_
_entity.id
_entity.type
_entity.pdbx_description
1 polymer ?
#
loop_
_entity_poly.entity_id
_entity_poly.type
_entity_poly.pdbx_seq_one_letter_code
_entity_poly.pdbx_strand_id
1 'polypeptide(L)' 'PAKLRQNVTSPKGTTEAALKILMKKNGLEQLIYETVNAAIKRSKNLE' A
#
# COMPACT_ATOMS: atom_id res chain seq x y z
N PRO A 1 -8.85 -4.81 -6.48
CA PRO A 1 -8.47 -3.38 -6.34
C PRO A 1 -7.66 -2.78 -7.51
N ALA A 2 -6.74 -3.53 -8.15
CA ALA A 2 -5.86 -3.00 -9.20
C ALA A 2 -6.60 -2.36 -10.38
N LYS A 3 -7.74 -2.94 -10.81
CA LYS A 3 -8.56 -2.39 -11.90
C LYS A 3 -9.12 -1.00 -11.59
N LEU A 4 -9.59 -0.77 -10.37
CA LEU A 4 -10.09 0.55 -9.95
C LEU A 4 -8.97 1.59 -9.92
N ARG A 5 -7.77 1.23 -9.46
CA ARG A 5 -6.60 2.12 -9.51
C ARG A 5 -6.27 2.52 -10.95
N GLN A 6 -6.28 1.58 -11.89
CA GLN A 6 -6.08 1.88 -13.31
C GLN A 6 -7.15 2.85 -13.83
N ASN A 7 -8.42 2.63 -13.50
CA ASN A 7 -9.52 3.45 -13.98
C ASN A 7 -9.44 4.93 -13.54
N VAL A 8 -8.78 5.22 -12.40
CA VAL A 8 -8.62 6.59 -11.88
C VAL A 8 -7.24 7.21 -12.17
N THR A 9 -6.43 6.54 -12.99
CA THR A 9 -5.05 6.96 -13.28
C THR A 9 -4.93 7.46 -14.71
N SER A 10 -5.10 8.77 -14.90
CA SER A 10 -4.86 9.43 -16.18
C SER A 10 -3.36 9.55 -16.47
N PRO A 11 -2.90 9.35 -17.73
CA PRO A 11 -1.51 9.56 -18.12
C PRO A 11 -1.03 10.97 -17.78
N LYS A 12 0.17 11.08 -17.16
CA LYS A 12 0.75 12.35 -16.67
C LYS A 12 -0.09 13.08 -15.61
N GLY A 13 -1.08 12.41 -15.00
CA GLY A 13 -1.91 12.97 -13.93
C GLY A 13 -1.28 12.91 -12.54
N THR A 14 -1.89 13.60 -11.58
CA THR A 14 -1.44 13.61 -10.18
C THR A 14 -1.57 12.24 -9.51
N THR A 15 -2.63 11.49 -9.82
CA THR A 15 -2.82 10.10 -9.34
C THR A 15 -1.72 9.17 -9.84
N GLU A 16 -1.30 9.32 -11.11
CA GLU A 16 -0.20 8.53 -11.67
C GLU A 16 1.12 8.82 -10.93
N ALA A 17 1.42 10.10 -10.71
CA ALA A 17 2.62 10.52 -9.98
C ALA A 17 2.65 9.96 -8.56
N ALA A 18 1.53 10.02 -7.84
CA ALA A 18 1.41 9.43 -6.50
C ALA A 18 1.58 7.90 -6.51
N LEU A 19 0.87 7.19 -7.40
CA LEU A 19 0.93 5.73 -7.48
C LEU A 19 2.32 5.23 -7.89
N LYS A 20 3.05 5.96 -8.72
CA LYS A 20 4.46 5.65 -9.05
C LYS A 20 5.37 5.62 -7.84
N ILE A 21 5.04 6.33 -6.75
CA ILE A 21 5.77 6.28 -5.48
C ILE A 21 5.19 5.19 -4.58
N LEU A 22 3.88 5.19 -4.39
CA LEU A 22 3.21 4.29 -3.45
C LEU A 22 3.32 2.81 -3.85
N MET A 23 3.37 2.51 -5.14
CA MET A 23 3.43 1.13 -5.67
C MET A 23 4.86 0.66 -5.99
N LYS A 24 5.91 1.40 -5.58
CA LYS A 24 7.29 0.93 -5.71
C LYS A 24 7.52 -0.30 -4.82
N LYS A 25 8.62 -1.02 -5.10
CA LYS A 25 9.18 -1.98 -4.15
C LYS A 25 9.41 -1.27 -2.81
N ASN A 26 8.98 -1.89 -1.71
CA ASN A 26 8.98 -1.32 -0.36
C ASN A 26 8.10 -0.06 -0.20
N GLY A 27 7.09 0.10 -1.07
CA GLY A 27 6.10 1.16 -0.96
C GLY A 27 4.98 0.84 0.04
N LEU A 28 3.79 1.39 -0.22
CA LEU A 28 2.64 1.31 0.68
C LEU A 28 2.24 -0.13 1.01
N GLU A 29 2.31 -1.05 0.03
CA GLU A 29 1.94 -2.45 0.23
C GLU A 29 2.82 -3.13 1.30
N GLN A 30 4.14 -2.96 1.21
CA GLN A 30 5.08 -3.51 2.17
C GLN A 30 4.87 -2.90 3.55
N LEU A 31 4.66 -1.58 3.63
CA LEU A 31 4.42 -0.89 4.90
C LEU A 31 3.15 -1.40 5.60
N ILE A 32 2.06 -1.58 4.85
CA ILE A 32 0.82 -2.13 5.40
C ILE A 32 1.02 -3.58 5.86
N TYR A 33 1.73 -4.39 5.08
CA TYR A 33 2.06 -5.76 5.46
C TYR A 33 2.86 -5.83 6.78
N GLU A 34 3.92 -5.04 6.90
CA GLU A 34 4.77 -5.01 8.10
C GLU A 34 4.01 -4.52 9.34
N THR A 35 3.20 -3.47 9.19
CA THR A 35 2.42 -2.90 10.31
C THR A 35 1.36 -3.86 10.81
N VAL A 36 0.64 -4.55 9.90
CA VAL A 36 -0.33 -5.59 10.28
C VAL A 36 0.36 -6.75 10.99
N ASN A 37 1.50 -7.23 10.49
CA ASN A 37 2.25 -8.30 11.14
C ASN A 37 2.74 -7.92 12.54
N ALA A 38 3.23 -6.69 12.71
CA ALA A 38 3.62 -6.16 14.02
C ALA A 38 2.43 -6.14 14.99
N ALA A 39 1.25 -5.70 14.52
CA ALA A 39 0.02 -5.70 15.32
C ALA A 39 -0.40 -7.12 15.72
N ILE A 40 -0.38 -8.09 14.79
CA ILE A 40 -0.67 -9.50 15.06
C ILE A 40 0.29 -10.07 16.11
N LYS A 41 1.59 -9.82 15.96
CA LYS A 41 2.60 -10.27 16.92
C LYS A 41 2.35 -9.69 18.32
N ARG A 42 1.96 -8.41 18.40
CA ARG A 42 1.64 -7.78 19.69
C ARG A 42 0.39 -8.38 20.32
N SER A 43 -0.66 -8.60 19.53
CA SER A 43 -1.92 -9.20 19.99
C SER A 43 -1.70 -10.59 20.59
N LYS A 44 -0.87 -11.43 19.96
CA LYS A 44 -0.49 -12.75 20.50
C LYS A 44 0.25 -12.71 21.84
N ASN A 45 0.88 -11.58 22.19
CA ASN A 45 1.58 -11.39 23.45
C ASN A 45 0.70 -10.69 24.52
N LEU A 46 -0.59 -10.49 24.24
CA LEU A 46 -1.56 -9.91 25.16
C LEU A 46 -2.58 -10.94 25.69
N GLU A 47 -2.73 -12.06 24.99
CA GLU A 47 -3.43 -13.27 25.43
C GLU A 47 -2.53 -14.12 26.35
#